data_AF-A0A2N2ZM16-F1
#
_entry.id   AF-A0A2N2ZM16-F1
#
_cell.length_a   1.000
_cell.length_b   1.000
_cell.length_c   1.000
_cell.angle_alpha   90.00
_cell.angle_beta   90.00
_cell.angle_gamma   90.00
#
_symmetry.space_group_name_H-M   'P 1'
#
loop_
_entity.id
_entity.type
_entity.pdbx_description
1 polymer ?
#
loop_
_entity_poly.entity_id
_entity_poly.type
_entity_poly.pdbx_seq_one_letter_code
_entity_poly.pdbx_strand_id
1 'polypeptide(L)'
;MKPENVNPQNFELIKIIFDNDEFSIAYGIFEKGDKCLGMRWNGNITDNDDKGYPKVFKNPMWFIIHNDLKKPFLKSLLGIKNKKVTELIEIINSEFK
;
A
#
# COMPACT_ATOMS: atom_id res chain seq x y z
N MET A 1 13.68 -2.50 2.00
CA MET A 1 13.07 -2.32 0.66
C MET A 1 12.07 -1.17 0.67
N LYS A 2 12.20 -0.21 -0.27
CA LYS A 2 11.21 0.85 -0.49
C LYS A 2 9.90 0.28 -1.07
N PRO A 3 8.72 0.79 -0.65
CA PRO A 3 7.44 0.25 -1.08
C PRO A 3 7.17 0.44 -2.59
N GLU A 4 7.72 1.47 -3.22
CA GLU A 4 7.58 1.72 -4.67
C GLU A 4 8.27 0.64 -5.52
N ASN A 5 9.21 -0.12 -4.95
CA ASN A 5 9.91 -1.19 -5.63
C ASN A 5 9.20 -2.55 -5.51
N VAL A 6 8.04 -2.61 -4.84
CA VAL A 6 7.26 -3.83 -4.66
C VAL A 6 6.35 -4.03 -5.87
N ASN A 7 6.74 -4.96 -6.75
CA ASN A 7 6.06 -5.17 -8.04
C ASN A 7 5.68 -6.65 -8.28
N PRO A 8 4.75 -7.21 -7.51
CA PRO A 8 4.22 -8.55 -7.78
C PRO A 8 3.27 -8.53 -8.98
N GLN A 9 3.21 -9.64 -9.73
CA GLN A 9 2.39 -9.72 -10.96
C GLN A 9 0.88 -9.53 -10.74
N ASN A 10 0.39 -9.79 -9.53
CA ASN A 10 -1.03 -9.75 -9.19
C ASN A 10 -1.47 -8.40 -8.58
N PHE A 11 -0.59 -7.44 -8.39
CA PHE A 11 -0.95 -6.12 -7.87
C PHE A 11 -0.26 -5.00 -8.66
N GLU A 12 -1.07 -4.19 -9.33
CA GLU A 12 -0.64 -2.98 -10.02
C GLU A 12 -0.65 -1.80 -9.04
N LEU A 13 0.53 -1.27 -8.73
CA LEU A 13 0.67 -0.11 -7.85
C LEU A 13 0.25 1.18 -8.57
N ILE A 14 -0.72 1.90 -8.00
CA ILE A 14 -1.11 3.25 -8.47
C ILE A 14 -0.39 4.32 -7.65
N LYS A 15 -0.53 4.29 -6.31
CA LYS A 15 0.08 5.27 -5.40
C LYS A 15 0.42 4.64 -4.04
N ILE A 16 1.47 5.15 -3.40
CA ILE A 16 1.70 4.96 -1.96
C ILE A 16 0.98 6.09 -1.22
N ILE A 17 0.12 5.75 -0.26
CA ILE A 17 -0.70 6.73 0.47
C ILE A 17 -0.26 6.91 1.92
N PHE A 18 0.51 5.97 2.44
CA PHE A 18 1.14 6.02 3.75
C PHE A 18 2.46 5.27 3.69
N ASP A 19 3.51 5.84 4.29
CA ASP A 19 4.79 5.16 4.45
C ASP A 19 5.56 5.76 5.62
N ASN A 20 5.92 4.94 6.61
CA ASN A 20 6.73 5.34 7.77
C ASN A 20 8.09 4.61 7.82
N ASP A 21 8.63 4.24 6.66
CA ASP A 21 9.86 3.47 6.46
C ASP A 21 9.76 1.99 6.89
N GLU A 22 9.01 1.67 7.96
CA GLU A 22 8.80 0.30 8.43
C GLU A 22 7.55 -0.37 7.84
N PHE A 23 6.54 0.43 7.47
CA PHE A 23 5.23 -0.02 7.04
C PHE A 23 4.65 0.93 6.02
N SER A 24 3.97 0.37 5.03
CA SER A 24 3.36 1.17 3.97
C SER A 24 1.96 0.67 3.60
N ILE A 25 1.15 1.63 3.14
CA ILE A 25 -0.15 1.37 2.52
C ILE A 25 -0.12 1.90 1.09
N ALA A 26 -0.44 1.03 0.15
CA ALA A 26 -0.61 1.32 -1.25
C ALA A 26 -2.08 1.38 -1.64
N TYR A 27 -2.36 2.12 -2.69
CA TYR A 27 -3.58 2.06 -3.47
C TYR A 27 -3.24 1.52 -4.85
N GLY A 28 -4.00 0.56 -5.34
CA GLY A 28 -3.67 -0.18 -6.56
C GLY A 28 -4.80 -1.08 -7.05
N ILE A 29 -4.50 -1.96 -7.99
CA ILE A 29 -5.46 -2.92 -8.58
C ILE A 29 -4.95 -4.34 -8.32
N PHE A 30 -5.76 -5.17 -7.68
CA PHE A 30 -5.45 -6.57 -7.45
C PHE A 30 -6.14 -7.45 -8.51
N GLU A 31 -5.38 -8.33 -9.18
CA GLU A 31 -5.85 -9.31 -10.18
C GLU A 31 -6.78 -8.72 -11.27
N LYS A 32 -6.51 -7.49 -11.72
CA LYS A 32 -7.36 -6.73 -12.68
C LYS A 32 -8.80 -6.49 -12.21
N GLY A 33 -9.05 -6.58 -10.92
CA GLY A 33 -10.34 -6.26 -10.29
C GLY A 33 -10.50 -4.78 -10.00
N ASP A 34 -11.25 -4.48 -8.94
CA ASP A 34 -11.47 -3.11 -8.49
C ASP A 34 -10.24 -2.52 -7.81
N LYS A 35 -10.17 -1.18 -7.79
CA LYS A 35 -9.15 -0.46 -7.02
C LYS A 35 -9.31 -0.76 -5.53
N CYS A 36 -8.21 -1.16 -4.90
CA CYS A 36 -8.16 -1.64 -3.51
C CYS A 36 -6.97 -1.03 -2.76
N LEU A 37 -6.88 -1.36 -1.47
CA LEU A 37 -5.73 -1.02 -0.65
C LEU A 37 -4.85 -2.25 -0.45
N GLY A 38 -3.53 -2.04 -0.51
CA GLY A 38 -2.51 -3.00 -0.13
C GLY A 38 -1.76 -2.52 1.11
N MET A 39 -1.41 -3.42 2.02
CA MET A 39 -0.58 -3.12 3.20
C MET A 39 0.65 -4.02 3.25
N ARG A 40 1.73 -3.53 3.85
CA ARG A 40 2.93 -4.34 4.09
C ARG A 40 3.83 -3.73 5.16
N TRP A 41 4.60 -4.59 5.80
CA TRP A 41 5.87 -4.23 6.42
C TRP A 41 6.95 -4.14 5.34
N ASN A 42 7.71 -3.05 5.39
CA ASN A 42 8.87 -2.86 4.56
C ASN A 42 10.02 -3.74 5.06
N GLY A 43 10.91 -4.10 4.14
CA GLY A 43 12.16 -4.72 4.56
C GLY A 43 13.15 -3.65 5.01
N ASN A 44 14.17 -4.04 5.75
CA ASN A 44 15.31 -3.19 6.00
C ASN A 44 15.96 -2.74 4.66
N ILE A 45 16.39 -1.48 4.57
CA ILE A 45 17.04 -0.94 3.37
C ILE A 45 18.55 -1.25 3.35
N THR A 46 19.14 -1.53 4.50
CA THR A 46 20.56 -1.88 4.63
C THR A 46 20.81 -3.38 4.52
N ASP A 47 19.76 -4.21 4.63
CA ASP A 47 19.82 -5.66 4.45
C ASP A 47 19.07 -6.04 3.16
N ASN A 48 19.82 -6.50 2.16
CA ASN A 48 19.27 -6.84 0.85
C ASN A 48 18.43 -8.12 0.84
N ASP A 49 18.60 -9.01 1.83
CA ASP A 49 17.80 -10.23 1.94
C ASP A 49 16.46 -9.97 2.65
N ASP A 50 16.37 -8.88 3.41
CA ASP A 50 15.11 -8.44 3.99
C ASP A 50 14.23 -7.69 2.96
N LYS A 51 13.27 -8.44 2.42
CA LYS A 51 12.23 -7.90 1.52
C LYS A 51 10.96 -7.48 2.23
N GLY A 52 10.91 -7.52 3.56
CA GLY A 52 9.70 -7.24 4.35
C GLY A 52 8.61 -8.29 4.17
N TYR A 53 7.38 -7.95 4.57
CA TYR A 53 6.24 -8.87 4.60
C TYR A 53 4.93 -8.19 4.18
N PRO A 54 4.01 -8.90 3.50
CA PRO A 54 4.10 -10.30 3.12
C PRO A 54 5.08 -10.54 1.96
N LYS A 55 5.55 -11.79 1.82
CA LYS A 55 6.39 -12.24 0.70
C LYS A 55 6.13 -13.71 0.39
N VAL A 56 6.30 -14.08 -0.89
CA VAL A 56 6.35 -15.48 -1.34
C VAL A 56 7.80 -15.78 -1.71
N PHE A 57 8.45 -16.64 -0.91
CA PHE A 57 9.92 -16.82 -0.93
C PHE A 57 10.64 -15.47 -0.79
N LYS A 58 11.37 -15.02 -1.83
CA LYS A 58 12.09 -13.74 -1.87
C LYS A 58 11.31 -12.64 -2.60
N ASN A 59 10.07 -12.91 -3.02
CA ASN A 59 9.27 -11.97 -3.80
C ASN A 59 8.34 -11.17 -2.87
N PRO A 60 8.51 -9.85 -2.75
CA PRO A 60 7.68 -9.00 -1.89
C PRO A 60 6.25 -8.90 -2.45
N MET A 61 5.27 -8.92 -1.56
CA MET A 61 3.84 -8.88 -1.90
C MET A 61 3.13 -7.74 -1.15
N TRP A 62 1.86 -7.52 -1.51
CA TRP A 62 0.92 -6.67 -0.79
C TRP A 62 -0.15 -7.54 -0.12
N PHE A 63 -0.46 -7.26 1.15
CA PHE A 63 -1.65 -7.82 1.81
C PHE A 63 -2.87 -6.98 1.40
N ILE A 64 -3.83 -7.59 0.71
CA ILE A 64 -4.97 -6.86 0.17
C ILE A 64 -6.03 -6.65 1.26
N ILE A 65 -6.40 -5.40 1.49
CA ILE A 65 -7.53 -5.06 2.35
C ILE A 65 -8.82 -5.26 1.56
N HIS A 66 -9.79 -5.97 2.14
CA HIS A 66 -11.12 -6.14 1.54
C HIS A 66 -11.77 -4.77 1.27
N ASN A 67 -12.44 -4.62 0.12
CA ASN A 67 -12.97 -3.32 -0.33
C ASN A 67 -14.03 -2.73 0.61
N ASP A 68 -14.76 -3.56 1.36
CA ASP A 68 -15.70 -3.08 2.39
C ASP A 68 -15.01 -2.27 3.50
N LEU A 69 -13.72 -2.52 3.73
CA LEU A 69 -12.91 -1.83 4.72
C LEU A 69 -12.10 -0.66 4.12
N LYS A 70 -12.09 -0.49 2.79
CA LYS A 70 -11.33 0.56 2.10
C LYS A 70 -11.66 1.96 2.62
N LYS A 71 -12.95 2.29 2.69
CA LYS A 71 -13.43 3.62 3.11
C LYS A 71 -13.06 3.96 4.57
N PRO A 72 -13.30 3.09 5.57
CA PRO A 72 -12.83 3.30 6.94
C PRO A 72 -11.32 3.55 7.04
N PHE A 73 -10.50 2.76 6.34
CA PHE A 73 -9.05 2.91 6.36
C PHE A 73 -8.60 4.25 5.76
N LEU A 74 -9.11 4.63 4.59
CA LEU A 74 -8.81 5.93 3.98
C LEU A 74 -9.13 7.11 4.91
N LYS A 75 -10.28 7.06 5.60
CA LYS A 75 -10.65 8.10 6.58
C LYS A 75 -9.71 8.12 7.78
N SER A 76 -9.33 6.96 8.32
CA SER A 76 -8.42 6.89 9.47
C SER A 76 -7.06 7.53 9.18
N LEU A 77 -6.59 7.43 7.93
CA LEU A 77 -5.29 7.98 7.52
C LEU A 77 -5.24 9.51 7.58
N LEU A 78 -6.37 10.23 7.46
CA LEU A 78 -6.40 11.70 7.48
C LEU A 78 -5.78 12.29 8.75
N GLY A 79 -5.93 11.62 9.90
CA GLY A 79 -5.39 12.07 11.19
C GLY A 79 -3.95 11.62 11.48
N ILE A 80 -3.34 10.79 10.63
CA ILE A 80 -2.07 10.13 10.94
C ILE A 80 -0.89 10.91 10.33
N LYS A 81 0.27 10.88 11.00
CA LYS A 81 1.56 11.37 10.47
C LYS A 81 2.02 10.47 9.32
N ASN A 82 2.98 10.91 8.50
CA ASN A 82 3.58 10.11 7.40
C ASN A 82 2.62 9.67 6.26
N LYS A 83 1.38 10.16 6.27
CA LYS A 83 0.48 10.10 5.11
C LYS A 83 1.04 10.92 3.95
N LYS A 84 0.79 10.46 2.73
CA LYS A 84 1.05 11.22 1.50
C LYS A 84 -0.21 12.03 1.18
N VAL A 85 -0.24 13.28 1.68
CA VAL A 85 -1.47 14.10 1.79
C VAL A 85 -2.15 14.30 0.45
N THR A 86 -1.39 14.67 -0.58
CA THR A 86 -1.92 14.97 -1.92
C THR A 86 -2.58 13.73 -2.52
N GLU A 87 -1.87 12.61 -2.48
CA GLU A 87 -2.28 11.32 -3.01
C GLU A 87 -3.52 10.79 -2.27
N LEU A 88 -3.53 10.89 -0.95
CA LEU A 88 -4.64 10.46 -0.11
C LEU A 88 -5.91 11.28 -0.39
N ILE A 89 -5.79 12.61 -0.48
CA ILE A 89 -6.95 13.50 -0.77
C ILE A 89 -7.53 13.19 -2.15
N GLU A 90 -6.69 13.00 -3.16
CA GLU A 90 -7.13 12.64 -4.51
C GLU A 90 -7.93 11.33 -4.51
N ILE A 91 -7.43 10.31 -3.81
CA ILE A 91 -8.10 9.01 -3.72
C ILE A 91 -9.43 9.14 -2.96
N ILE A 92 -9.46 9.84 -1.83
CA ILE A 92 -10.70 10.10 -1.09
C ILE A 92 -11.73 10.81 -1.97
N ASN A 93 -11.34 11.85 -2.70
CA ASN A 93 -12.25 12.56 -3.60
C ASN A 93 -12.74 11.69 -4.76
N SER A 94 -12.04 10.61 -5.13
CA SER A 94 -12.48 9.68 -6.16
C SER A 94 -13.42 8.58 -5.63
N GLU A 95 -13.24 8.15 -4.39
CA GLU A 95 -13.95 7.02 -3.77
C GLU A 95 -15.24 7.42 -3.02
N PHE A 96 -15.39 8.71 -2.72
CA PHE A 96 -16.50 9.27 -1.95
C PHE A 96 -17.39 10.25 -2.76
N LYS A 97 -17.25 10.27 -4.09
CA LYS A 97 -18.27 10.84 -4.99
C LYS A 97 -19.51 9.97 -5.00
#